data_AF-A0A2W2GJ21-F1
#
_entry.id   AF-A0A2W2GJ21-F1
#
_cell.length_a   1.000
_cell.length_b   1.000
_cell.length_c   1.000
_cell.angle_alpha   90.00
_cell.angle_beta   90.00
_cell.angle_gamma   90.00
#
_symmetry.space_group_name_H-M   'P 1'
#
loop_
_entity.id
_entity.type
_entity.pdbx_description
1 polymer ?
#
loop_
_entity_poly.entity_id
_entity_poly.type
_entity_poly.pdbx_seq_one_letter_code
_entity_poly.pdbx_strand_id
1 'polypeptide(L)'
;MRHVHWRSSARTGTLMVRQLVDASLPGTTVVLDTREGAYASAQLFETAVDAAASVAVAAAGAGFPVKVVTGRGLLAEVKGGPADAKAILDRLATVTPGESGVTEAVRLARGGGALVLCSCTARRSPPWPPAP
;
A
#
# COMPACT_ATOMS: atom_id res chain seq x y z
N MET A 1 -20.83 -14.23 -20.21
CA MET A 1 -22.26 -14.61 -20.28
C MET A 1 -22.62 -15.40 -19.03
N ARG A 2 -23.66 -15.00 -18.29
CA ARG A 2 -24.12 -15.63 -17.04
C ARG A 2 -25.57 -16.10 -17.24
N HIS A 3 -25.85 -17.39 -17.03
CA HIS A 3 -27.21 -17.92 -17.12
C HIS A 3 -27.96 -17.62 -15.82
N VAL A 4 -28.98 -16.77 -15.91
CA VAL A 4 -29.92 -16.50 -14.82
C VAL A 4 -31.06 -17.53 -14.92
N HIS A 5 -31.18 -18.40 -13.92
CA HIS A 5 -32.29 -19.36 -13.84
C HIS A 5 -33.54 -18.64 -13.32
N TRP A 6 -34.25 -17.98 -14.24
CA TRP A 6 -35.41 -17.11 -13.98
C TRP A 6 -36.65 -17.84 -13.44
N ARG A 7 -36.63 -19.16 -13.33
CA ARG A 7 -37.84 -19.95 -12.99
C ARG A 7 -38.12 -20.06 -11.48
N SER A 8 -37.18 -19.67 -10.61
CA SER A 8 -37.35 -19.80 -9.16
C SER A 8 -37.77 -18.51 -8.42
N SER A 9 -37.80 -17.35 -9.09
CA SER A 9 -38.07 -16.06 -8.42
C SER A 9 -39.55 -15.67 -8.33
N ALA A 10 -40.49 -16.47 -8.85
CA ALA A 10 -41.87 -16.04 -9.10
C ALA A 10 -42.94 -16.58 -8.14
N ARG A 11 -42.62 -17.03 -6.91
CA ARG A 11 -43.65 -17.60 -6.01
C ARG A 11 -43.74 -17.02 -4.59
N THR A 12 -43.13 -15.87 -4.30
CA THR A 12 -43.26 -15.23 -2.97
C THR A 12 -43.40 -13.71 -3.01
N GLY A 13 -43.68 -13.11 -4.18
CA GLY A 13 -44.05 -11.69 -4.30
C GLY A 13 -42.98 -10.66 -3.88
N THR A 14 -41.79 -11.09 -3.51
CA THR A 14 -40.67 -10.21 -3.16
C THR A 14 -39.38 -10.79 -3.74
N LEU A 15 -38.68 -9.95 -4.48
CA LEU A 15 -37.37 -10.27 -5.05
C LEU A 15 -36.36 -10.39 -3.90
N MET A 16 -36.01 -11.62 -3.49
CA MET A 16 -34.87 -11.82 -2.59
C MET A 16 -33.56 -11.67 -3.38
N VAL A 17 -32.97 -10.49 -3.33
CA VAL A 17 -31.60 -10.24 -3.77
C VAL A 17 -30.66 -10.69 -2.65
N ARG A 18 -30.07 -11.88 -2.78
CA ARG A 18 -28.91 -12.25 -1.96
C ARG A 18 -27.69 -11.54 -2.55
N GLN A 19 -27.44 -10.32 -2.07
CA GLN A 19 -26.21 -9.60 -2.34
C GLN A 19 -25.10 -10.30 -1.56
N LEU A 20 -24.28 -11.12 -2.24
CA LEU A 20 -23.01 -11.55 -1.67
C LEU A 20 -22.10 -10.32 -1.62
N VAL A 21 -22.07 -9.64 -0.48
CA VAL A 21 -20.98 -8.72 -0.16
C VAL A 21 -19.77 -9.61 0.14
N ASP A 22 -18.78 -9.56 -0.73
CA ASP A 22 -17.50 -10.19 -0.47
C ASP A 22 -16.84 -9.40 0.67
N ALA A 23 -16.90 -9.93 1.89
CA ALA A 23 -16.41 -9.27 3.09
C ALA A 23 -14.89 -9.40 3.22
N SER A 24 -14.13 -9.20 2.13
CA SER A 24 -12.68 -9.13 2.22
C SER A 24 -12.34 -7.90 3.06
N LEU A 25 -11.69 -8.10 4.22
CA LEU A 25 -11.16 -7.00 5.02
C LEU A 25 -10.29 -6.11 4.13
N PRO A 26 -10.52 -4.77 4.13
CA PRO A 26 -9.72 -3.86 3.33
C PRO A 26 -8.25 -3.97 3.77
N GLY A 27 -7.38 -4.44 2.89
CA GLY A 27 -5.94 -4.54 3.16
C GLY A 27 -5.22 -3.20 2.96
N THR A 28 -4.03 -3.06 3.53
CA THR A 28 -3.17 -1.88 3.38
C THR A 28 -1.96 -2.22 2.51
N THR A 29 -1.75 -1.48 1.43
CA THR A 29 -0.54 -1.56 0.61
C THR A 29 0.33 -0.34 0.90
N VAL A 30 1.53 -0.56 1.42
CA VAL A 30 2.55 0.47 1.62
C VAL A 30 3.58 0.34 0.50
N VAL A 31 3.75 1.40 -0.27
CA VAL A 31 4.72 1.47 -1.36
C VAL A 31 5.85 2.38 -0.91
N LEU A 32 7.07 1.85 -0.87
CA LEU A 32 8.28 2.62 -0.57
C LEU A 32 9.03 2.90 -1.88
N ASP A 33 9.18 4.19 -2.22
CA ASP A 33 10.06 4.62 -3.29
C ASP A 33 11.50 4.45 -2.84
N THR A 34 12.24 3.59 -3.52
CA THR A 34 13.66 3.32 -3.20
C THR A 34 14.59 4.01 -4.18
N ARG A 35 14.07 4.82 -5.12
CA ARG A 35 14.92 5.51 -6.08
C ARG A 35 15.84 6.49 -5.39
N GLU A 36 17.14 6.35 -5.60
CA GLU A 36 18.14 7.24 -5.04
C GLU A 36 17.86 8.71 -5.41
N GLY A 37 17.54 8.96 -6.69
CA GLY A 37 17.19 10.29 -7.18
C GLY A 37 15.87 10.89 -6.66
N ALA A 38 15.08 10.15 -5.87
CA ALA A 38 13.90 10.70 -5.19
C ALA A 38 14.27 11.46 -3.91
N TYR A 39 15.43 11.17 -3.31
CA TYR A 39 15.82 11.70 -2.00
C TYR A 39 16.97 12.70 -2.11
N ALA A 40 16.87 13.82 -1.38
CA ALA A 40 17.95 14.82 -1.35
C ALA A 40 19.10 14.43 -0.40
N SER A 41 18.90 13.44 0.47
CA SER A 41 19.91 12.91 1.39
C SER A 41 19.55 11.49 1.84
N ALA A 42 20.54 10.76 2.35
CA ALA A 42 20.34 9.43 2.95
C ALA A 42 19.38 9.50 4.15
N GLN A 43 19.43 10.56 4.96
CA GLN A 43 18.54 10.73 6.11
C GLN A 43 17.06 10.84 5.70
N LEU A 44 16.76 11.46 4.56
CA LEU A 44 15.39 11.53 4.05
C LEU A 44 14.90 10.17 3.54
N PHE A 45 15.81 9.35 3.01
CA PHE A 45 15.50 7.96 2.66
C PHE A 45 15.17 7.14 3.92
N GLU A 46 16.02 7.19 4.95
CA GLU A 46 15.74 6.52 6.23
C GLU A 46 14.42 7.00 6.85
N THR A 47 14.12 8.29 6.77
CA THR A 47 12.83 8.84 7.24
C THR A 47 11.64 8.24 6.49
N ALA A 48 11.78 7.97 5.18
CA ALA A 48 10.73 7.30 4.41
C ALA A 48 10.61 5.81 4.75
N VAL A 49 11.71 5.13 5.07
CA VAL A 49 11.72 3.77 5.61
C VAL A 49 10.98 3.73 6.96
N ASP A 50 11.27 4.66 7.86
CA ASP A 50 10.61 4.80 9.16
C ASP A 50 9.11 5.07 9.02
N ALA A 51 8.72 5.96 8.10
CA ALA A 51 7.33 6.24 7.82
C ALA A 51 6.59 5.00 7.27
N ALA A 52 7.22 4.26 6.35
CA ALA A 52 6.67 3.02 5.82
C ALA A 52 6.52 1.95 6.93
N ALA A 53 7.53 1.81 7.80
CA ALA A 53 7.51 0.92 8.95
C ALA A 53 6.37 1.26 9.91
N SER A 54 6.23 2.53 10.27
CA SER A 54 5.21 3.03 11.19
C SER A 54 3.80 2.68 10.70
N VAL A 55 3.51 2.97 9.43
CA VAL A 55 2.20 2.68 8.82
C VAL A 55 1.95 1.18 8.72
N ALA A 56 2.94 0.40 8.27
CA ALA A 56 2.80 -1.03 8.10
C ALA A 56 2.57 -1.75 9.44
N VAL A 57 3.33 -1.38 10.48
CA VAL A 57 3.18 -1.93 11.84
C VAL A 57 1.85 -1.52 12.46
N ALA A 58 1.42 -0.26 12.29
CA ALA A 58 0.12 0.19 12.79
C ALA A 58 -1.05 -0.56 12.14
N ALA A 59 -1.02 -0.73 10.80
CA ALA A 59 -2.04 -1.47 10.08
C ALA A 59 -2.07 -2.95 10.47
N ALA A 60 -0.90 -3.59 10.58
CA ALA A 60 -0.79 -4.99 11.01
C ALA A 60 -1.27 -5.16 12.46
N GLY A 61 -0.92 -4.23 13.37
CA GLY A 61 -1.35 -4.23 14.76
C GLY A 61 -2.87 -4.05 14.92
N ALA A 62 -3.50 -3.33 13.99
CA ALA A 62 -4.95 -3.22 13.90
C ALA A 62 -5.64 -4.44 13.26
N GLY A 63 -4.88 -5.48 12.89
CA GLY A 63 -5.41 -6.73 12.33
C GLY A 63 -5.73 -6.68 10.83
N PHE A 64 -5.26 -5.65 10.12
CA PHE A 64 -5.44 -5.57 8.67
C PHE A 64 -4.31 -6.29 7.94
N PRO A 65 -4.60 -6.97 6.80
CA PRO A 65 -3.57 -7.47 5.91
C PRO A 65 -2.68 -6.33 5.41
N VAL A 66 -1.37 -6.55 5.38
CA VAL A 66 -0.40 -5.53 4.93
C VAL A 66 0.48 -6.09 3.83
N LYS A 67 0.67 -5.34 2.75
CA LYS A 67 1.71 -5.55 1.75
C LYS A 67 2.66 -4.36 1.76
N VAL A 68 3.95 -4.63 1.83
CA VAL A 68 4.99 -3.63 1.61
C VAL A 68 5.65 -3.90 0.27
N VAL A 69 5.66 -2.91 -0.62
CA VAL A 69 6.12 -3.05 -2.00
C VAL A 69 7.14 -1.95 -2.29
N THR A 70 8.16 -2.26 -3.07
CA THR A 70 9.13 -1.30 -3.59
C THR A 70 9.12 -1.31 -5.11
N GLY A 71 9.89 -0.45 -5.76
CA GLY A 71 10.12 -0.55 -7.20
C GLY A 71 10.73 -1.89 -7.65
N ARG A 72 11.36 -2.65 -6.74
CA ARG A 72 11.89 -4.00 -6.99
C ARG A 72 10.84 -5.11 -6.83
N GLY A 73 9.62 -4.78 -6.39
CA GLY A 73 8.55 -5.72 -6.15
C GLY A 73 8.19 -5.88 -4.67
N LEU A 74 7.53 -7.00 -4.35
CA LEU A 74 7.03 -7.29 -3.00
C LEU A 74 8.17 -7.48 -2.00
N LEU A 75 8.16 -6.68 -0.94
CA LEU A 75 9.14 -6.77 0.15
C LEU A 75 8.61 -7.62 1.32
N ALA A 76 7.34 -7.43 1.68
CA ALA A 76 6.68 -8.17 2.76
C ALA A 76 5.17 -8.28 2.48
N GLU A 77 4.57 -9.40 2.88
CA GLU A 77 3.12 -9.59 2.89
C GLU A 77 2.72 -10.36 4.15
N VAL A 78 1.82 -9.78 4.94
CA VAL A 78 1.34 -10.34 6.20
C VAL A 78 -0.18 -10.24 6.28
N LYS A 79 -0.79 -11.09 7.11
CA LYS A 79 -2.25 -11.13 7.26
C LYS A 79 -2.78 -10.10 8.28
N GLY A 80 -1.92 -9.58 9.15
CA GLY A 80 -2.31 -8.70 10.25
C GLY A 80 -2.31 -9.46 11.56
N GLY A 81 -1.62 -8.90 12.56
CA GLY A 81 -1.46 -9.48 13.89
C GLY A 81 -0.24 -8.92 14.62
N PRO A 82 -0.21 -8.99 15.95
CA PRO A 82 0.86 -8.42 16.76
C PRO A 82 2.24 -9.07 16.50
N ALA A 83 2.28 -10.31 16.02
CA ALA A 83 3.51 -11.01 15.68
C ALA A 83 4.13 -10.56 14.35
N ASP A 84 3.34 -9.93 13.46
CA ASP A 84 3.76 -9.58 12.10
C ASP A 84 4.69 -8.37 12.06
N ALA A 85 4.67 -7.53 13.10
CA ALA A 85 5.47 -6.31 13.19
C ALA A 85 6.97 -6.59 13.03
N LYS A 86 7.49 -7.63 13.71
CA LYS A 86 8.91 -8.00 13.62
C LYS A 86 9.30 -8.40 12.20
N ALA A 87 8.46 -9.19 11.52
CA ALA A 87 8.74 -9.63 10.16
C ALA A 87 8.77 -8.46 9.16
N ILE A 88 7.88 -7.48 9.33
CA ILE A 88 7.88 -6.25 8.52
C ILE A 88 9.18 -5.46 8.76
N LEU A 89 9.52 -5.22 10.02
CA LEU A 89 10.69 -4.42 10.40
C LEU A 89 12.01 -5.06 9.96
N ASP A 90 12.17 -6.37 10.15
CA ASP A 90 13.36 -7.10 9.73
C ASP A 90 13.57 -7.01 8.20
N ARG A 91 12.49 -6.93 7.40
CA ARG A 91 12.58 -6.73 5.95
C ARG A 91 12.93 -5.30 5.58
N LEU A 92 12.27 -4.31 6.20
CA LEU A 92 12.53 -2.89 5.94
C LEU A 92 13.96 -2.48 6.30
N ALA A 93 14.53 -3.05 7.37
CA ALA A 93 15.91 -2.80 7.79
C ALA A 93 16.99 -3.22 6.75
N THR A 94 16.62 -4.04 5.76
CA THR A 94 17.54 -4.48 4.69
C THR A 94 17.41 -3.67 3.41
N VAL A 95 16.48 -2.72 3.37
CA VAL A 95 16.21 -1.95 2.15
C VAL A 95 17.30 -0.91 1.95
N THR A 96 17.83 -0.89 0.74
CA THR A 96 18.79 0.12 0.28
C THR A 96 18.19 0.93 -0.86
N PRO A 97 18.68 2.16 -1.10
CA PRO A 97 18.38 2.89 -2.32
C PRO A 97 18.72 2.07 -3.57
N GLY A 98 18.04 2.37 -4.67
CA GLY A 98 18.18 1.75 -5.98
C GLY A 98 17.64 2.66 -7.08
N GLU A 99 17.26 2.09 -8.22
CA GLU A 99 16.86 2.86 -9.40
C GLU A 99 15.42 2.59 -9.86
N SER A 100 14.80 1.52 -9.36
CA SER A 100 13.49 1.07 -9.81
C SER A 100 12.36 1.99 -9.31
N GLY A 101 11.57 2.52 -10.24
CA GLY A 101 10.39 3.33 -9.93
C GLY A 101 9.20 2.54 -9.39
N VAL A 102 8.26 3.27 -8.79
CA VAL A 102 7.11 2.69 -8.07
C VAL A 102 5.82 2.62 -8.88
N THR A 103 5.82 3.06 -10.14
CA THR A 103 4.59 3.17 -10.95
C THR A 103 3.88 1.83 -11.09
N GLU A 104 4.60 0.75 -11.39
CA GLU A 104 4.02 -0.59 -11.47
C GLU A 104 3.58 -1.11 -10.09
N ALA A 105 4.36 -0.84 -9.03
CA ALA A 105 3.98 -1.20 -7.66
C ALA A 105 2.65 -0.53 -7.23
N VAL A 106 2.45 0.72 -7.61
CA VAL A 106 1.21 1.47 -7.36
C VAL A 106 0.05 0.91 -8.18
N ARG A 107 0.26 0.56 -9.46
CA ARG A 107 -0.78 -0.05 -10.31
C ARG A 107 -1.26 -1.40 -9.79
N LEU A 108 -0.37 -2.16 -9.15
CA LEU A 108 -0.67 -3.48 -8.60
C LEU A 108 -1.43 -3.42 -7.25
N ALA A 109 -1.58 -2.24 -6.66
CA ALA A 109 -2.41 -2.06 -5.46
C ALA A 109 -3.86 -2.44 -5.79
N ARG A 110 -4.41 -3.43 -5.06
CA ARG A 110 -5.78 -3.89 -5.28
C ARG A 110 -6.78 -2.82 -4.86
N GLY A 111 -7.86 -2.66 -5.63
CA GLY A 111 -9.00 -1.86 -5.23
C GLY A 111 -9.71 -2.45 -4.00
N GLY A 112 -10.26 -1.58 -3.15
CA GLY A 112 -10.98 -1.99 -1.93
C GLY A 112 -10.17 -1.93 -0.63
N GLY A 113 -8.95 -1.38 -0.64
CA GLY A 113 -8.08 -1.20 0.52
C GLY A 113 -7.37 0.16 0.54
N ALA A 114 -6.51 0.39 1.54
CA ALA A 114 -5.71 1.62 1.64
C ALA A 114 -4.40 1.48 0.86
N LEU A 115 -3.98 2.55 0.17
CA LEU A 115 -2.67 2.66 -0.48
C LEU A 115 -1.91 3.84 0.13
N VAL A 116 -0.69 3.58 0.61
CA VAL A 116 0.21 4.60 1.16
C VAL A 116 1.50 4.59 0.36
N LEU A 117 1.90 5.74 -0.20
CA LEU A 117 3.16 5.92 -0.90
C LEU A 117 4.13 6.74 -0.05
N CYS A 118 5.26 6.15 0.32
CA CYS A 118 6.38 6.80 0.99
C CYS A 118 7.41 7.19 -0.07
N SER A 119 7.50 8.47 -0.39
CA SER A 119 8.48 9.03 -1.33
C SER A 119 8.85 10.45 -0.89
N CYS A 120 10.06 10.89 -1.22
CA CYS A 120 10.45 12.27 -1.09
C CYS A 120 10.32 12.95 -2.47
N THR A 121 9.81 14.18 -2.49
CA THR A 121 9.95 15.05 -3.66
C THR A 121 11.06 16.04 -3.35
N ALA A 122 12.24 15.86 -3.93
CA ALA A 122 13.26 16.90 -3.97
C ALA A 122 12.76 18.08 -4.81
N ARG A 123 11.87 18.91 -4.27
CA ARG A 123 11.46 20.15 -4.90
C ARG A 123 12.64 21.11 -4.77
N ARG A 124 13.44 21.27 -5.83
CA ARG A 124 14.35 22.43 -5.93
C ARG A 124 13.47 23.67 -5.97
N SER A 125 13.33 24.37 -4.86
CA SER A 125 12.80 25.73 -4.87
C SER A 125 13.75 26.59 -5.73
N PRO A 126 13.26 27.39 -6.70
CA PRO A 126 14.10 28.40 -7.32
C PRO A 126 14.57 29.38 -6.23
N PRO A 127 15.81 29.92 -6.30
CA PRO A 127 16.25 30.94 -5.37
C PRO A 127 15.28 32.14 -5.43
N TRP A 128 14.86 32.61 -4.27
CA TRP A 128 14.08 33.85 -4.14
C TRP A 128 14.85 35.01 -4.81
N PRO A 129 14.24 35.83 -5.68
CA PRO A 129 14.93 36.97 -6.26
C PRO A 129 15.30 37.97 -5.16
N PRO A 130 16.49 38.60 -5.20
CA PRO A 130 16.85 39.61 -4.21
C PRO A 130 15.80 40.73 -4.20
N ALA A 131 15.42 41.18 -3.00
CA ALA A 131 14.50 42.30 -2.83
C ALA A 131 15.05 43.58 -3.49
N PRO A 132 14.17 44.46 -4.02
CA PRO A 132 14.59 45.68 -4.73
C PRO A 132 15.32 46.68 -3.85
#